data_AF-A0A372JXL8-F1
#
_entry.id   AF-A0A372JXL8-F1
#
_cell.length_a   1.000
_cell.length_b   1.000
_cell.length_c   1.000
_cell.angle_alpha   90.00
_cell.angle_beta   90.00
_cell.angle_gamma   90.00
#
_symmetry.space_group_name_H-M   'P 1'
#
loop_
_entity.id
_entity.type
_entity.pdbx_description
1 polymer ?
#
loop_
_entity_poly.entity_id
_entity_poly.type
_entity_poly.pdbx_seq_one_letter_code
_entity_poly.pdbx_strand_id
1 'polypeptide(L)'
;MKTRAGLVALLLRAFCVGAMYGGAIAASSAAGAADDQAVSERVQSAGRAAHLGIELCDFTPAGLARFKTSLRRAVGNPADFDDAWNYGWKRAAPVLLQFQSLRASDPQDYALRVRRICSTLRREGKRVEESPAAQAPPQ
;
A
#
# COMPACT_ATOMS: atom_id res chain seq x y z
N MET A 1 4.02 -40.39 51.49
CA MET A 1 3.40 -39.46 52.46
C MET A 1 3.60 -38.04 51.98
N LYS A 2 2.68 -37.14 52.32
CA LYS A 2 2.33 -35.89 51.65
C LYS A 2 2.90 -34.67 52.40
N THR A 3 3.03 -33.54 51.70
CA THR A 3 3.19 -32.12 52.18
C THR A 3 4.64 -31.66 52.48
N ARG A 4 5.10 -30.40 52.33
CA ARG A 4 4.52 -29.02 52.37
C ARG A 4 5.38 -28.06 51.51
N ALA A 5 4.78 -27.15 50.73
CA ALA A 5 4.65 -25.70 51.02
C ALA A 5 5.96 -25.09 51.55
N GLY A 6 6.62 -24.18 50.83
CA GLY A 6 6.14 -22.82 50.55
C GLY A 6 6.94 -21.83 51.40
N LEU A 7 7.09 -20.59 50.89
CA LEU A 7 7.79 -19.43 51.47
C LEU A 7 9.32 -19.38 51.32
N VAL A 8 9.79 -18.45 50.50
CA VAL A 8 10.63 -17.26 50.83
C VAL A 8 10.71 -16.50 49.48
N ALA A 9 9.78 -15.62 49.12
CA ALA A 9 9.61 -14.24 49.57
C ALA A 9 10.90 -13.39 49.42
N LEU A 10 10.73 -12.17 48.89
CA LEU A 10 11.69 -11.11 48.55
C LEU A 10 12.13 -11.09 47.07
N LEU A 11 11.89 -10.06 46.25
CA LEU A 11 11.34 -8.71 46.42
C LEU A 11 10.96 -8.17 45.02
N LEU A 12 9.73 -7.70 44.85
CA LEU A 12 9.39 -6.42 44.19
C LEU A 12 7.88 -6.37 43.99
N ARG A 13 7.20 -6.02 45.06
CA ARG A 13 5.84 -5.50 45.06
C ARG A 13 5.90 -4.14 45.73
N ALA A 14 5.89 -3.08 44.94
CA ALA A 14 5.54 -1.73 45.37
C ALA A 14 4.96 -1.04 44.12
N PHE A 15 3.63 -0.97 44.06
CA PHE A 15 2.87 0.28 44.13
C PHE A 15 2.98 1.06 42.81
N CYS A 16 1.92 1.21 42.01
CA CYS A 16 0.76 2.00 42.40
C CYS A 16 -0.57 1.39 41.92
N VAL A 17 -1.42 1.02 42.88
CA VAL A 17 -2.86 1.31 42.74
C VAL A 17 -3.03 2.75 43.21
N GLY A 18 -3.35 3.64 42.28
CA GLY A 18 -3.71 5.03 42.56
C GLY A 18 -4.78 5.48 41.58
N ALA A 19 -5.98 5.76 42.11
CA ALA A 19 -7.06 6.59 41.55
C ALA A 19 -7.55 6.24 40.13
N MET A 20 -8.72 5.62 39.93
CA MET A 20 -10.04 6.28 40.04
C MET A 20 -9.99 7.82 39.86
N TYR A 21 -9.58 8.31 38.69
CA TYR A 21 -10.15 9.48 38.02
C TYR A 21 -9.62 9.55 36.57
N GLY A 22 -10.52 9.36 35.60
CA GLY A 22 -10.42 9.92 34.24
C GLY A 22 -9.11 9.71 33.47
N GLY A 23 -8.74 8.47 33.17
CA GLY A 23 -7.71 8.16 32.18
C GLY A 23 -8.32 7.45 30.98
N ALA A 24 -8.95 8.19 30.07
CA ALA A 24 -9.44 7.62 28.82
C ALA A 24 -8.27 6.98 28.07
N ILE A 25 -8.41 5.69 27.81
CA ILE A 25 -7.55 4.87 26.94
C ILE A 25 -7.61 5.46 25.53
N ALA A 26 -6.70 6.39 25.20
CA ALA A 26 -6.48 6.85 23.84
C ALA A 26 -5.55 5.86 23.10
N ALA A 27 -6.03 4.62 22.90
CA ALA A 27 -5.33 3.60 22.11
C ALA A 27 -5.93 3.41 20.70
N SER A 28 -6.89 4.25 20.31
CA SER A 28 -7.68 4.08 19.07
C SER A 28 -7.14 4.85 17.85
N SER A 29 -6.14 5.73 17.99
CA SER A 29 -5.65 6.59 16.91
C SER A 29 -4.45 6.04 16.13
N ALA A 30 -3.68 5.10 16.70
CA ALA A 30 -2.52 4.53 16.02
C ALA A 30 -2.89 3.54 14.90
N ALA A 31 -4.00 2.83 15.05
CA ALA A 31 -4.49 1.88 14.03
C ALA A 31 -5.02 2.61 12.77
N GLY A 32 -5.76 3.71 12.95
CA GLY A 32 -6.26 4.51 11.82
C GLY A 32 -5.13 5.15 11.01
N ALA A 33 -4.13 5.72 11.67
CA ALA A 33 -2.99 6.33 10.97
C ALA A 33 -2.14 5.29 10.19
N ALA A 34 -2.01 4.06 10.71
CA ALA A 34 -1.31 2.98 10.01
C ALA A 34 -2.07 2.52 8.76
N ASP A 35 -3.40 2.43 8.84
CA ASP A 35 -4.26 2.10 7.70
C ASP A 35 -4.22 3.19 6.62
N ASP A 36 -4.28 4.47 7.02
CA ASP A 36 -4.18 5.61 6.10
C ASP A 36 -2.83 5.62 5.35
N GLN A 37 -1.73 5.35 6.05
CA GLN A 37 -0.41 5.23 5.42
C GLN A 37 -0.36 4.07 4.44
N ALA A 38 -0.89 2.89 4.80
CA ALA A 38 -0.92 1.74 3.92
C ALA A 38 -1.76 1.98 2.65
N VAL A 39 -2.89 2.70 2.78
CA VAL A 39 -3.71 3.14 1.64
C VAL A 39 -2.92 4.09 0.76
N SER A 40 -2.26 5.11 1.34
CA SER A 40 -1.46 6.08 0.59
C SER A 40 -0.32 5.38 -0.18
N GLU A 41 0.43 4.49 0.47
CA GLU A 41 1.50 3.71 -0.16
C GLU A 41 0.99 2.85 -1.33
N ARG A 42 -0.19 2.24 -1.18
CA ARG A 42 -0.85 1.47 -2.24
C ARG A 42 -1.23 2.35 -3.42
N VAL A 43 -1.80 3.53 -3.18
CA VAL A 43 -2.16 4.49 -4.23
C VAL A 43 -0.92 5.02 -4.94
N GLN A 44 0.14 5.35 -4.22
CA GLN A 44 1.44 5.75 -4.80
C GLN A 44 2.04 4.63 -5.65
N SER A 45 1.97 3.38 -5.19
CA SER A 45 2.45 2.22 -5.94
C SER A 45 1.69 2.04 -7.26
N ALA A 46 0.36 2.17 -7.20
CA ALA A 46 -0.48 2.12 -8.38
C ALA A 46 -0.20 3.28 -9.34
N GLY A 47 0.03 4.49 -8.85
CA GLY A 47 0.41 5.65 -9.67
C GLY A 47 1.75 5.43 -10.40
N ARG A 48 2.76 4.86 -9.73
CA ARG A 48 4.04 4.46 -10.36
C ARG A 48 3.80 3.43 -11.46
N ALA A 49 3.09 2.36 -11.12
CA ALA A 49 2.76 1.26 -12.02
C ALA A 49 2.01 1.74 -13.27
N ALA A 50 1.08 2.66 -13.11
CA ALA A 50 0.33 3.28 -14.19
C ALA A 50 1.22 4.03 -15.18
N HIS A 51 2.14 4.88 -14.68
CA HIS A 51 3.06 5.61 -15.55
C HIS A 51 3.96 4.66 -16.35
N LEU A 52 4.50 3.61 -15.69
CA LEU A 52 5.25 2.56 -16.37
C LEU A 52 4.39 1.83 -17.43
N GLY A 53 3.12 1.59 -17.13
CA GLY A 53 2.19 0.93 -18.03
C GLY A 53 1.96 1.71 -19.33
N ILE A 54 1.78 3.02 -19.24
CA ILE A 54 1.63 3.90 -20.42
C ILE A 54 2.90 3.92 -21.25
N GLU A 55 4.05 4.07 -20.61
CA GLU A 55 5.32 4.29 -21.30
C GLU A 55 5.96 3.00 -21.86
N LEU A 56 5.66 1.84 -21.27
CA LEU A 56 6.33 0.57 -21.62
C LEU A 56 5.40 -0.54 -22.12
N CYS A 57 4.10 -0.48 -21.83
CA CYS A 57 3.22 -1.67 -21.89
C CYS A 57 1.94 -1.48 -22.74
N ASP A 58 1.90 -0.45 -23.58
CA ASP A 58 0.75 -0.11 -24.42
C ASP A 58 -0.56 0.05 -23.64
N PHE A 59 -0.49 0.50 -22.38
CA PHE A 59 -1.72 0.84 -21.65
C PHE A 59 -2.37 2.03 -22.32
N THR A 60 -3.68 1.91 -22.57
CA THR A 60 -4.43 3.01 -23.19
C THR A 60 -4.81 4.05 -22.14
N PRO A 61 -4.93 5.34 -22.50
CA PRO A 61 -5.43 6.37 -21.59
C PRO A 61 -6.80 6.03 -21.00
N ALA A 62 -7.68 5.41 -21.80
CA ALA A 62 -9.00 4.95 -21.35
C ALA A 62 -8.93 3.77 -20.35
N GLY A 63 -7.97 2.86 -20.53
CA GLY A 63 -7.69 1.80 -19.55
C GLY A 63 -7.15 2.39 -18.24
N LEU A 64 -6.24 3.35 -18.33
CA LEU A 64 -5.68 4.04 -17.18
C LEU A 64 -6.75 4.79 -16.37
N ALA A 65 -7.65 5.50 -17.03
CA ALA A 65 -8.77 6.20 -16.37
C ALA A 65 -9.66 5.20 -15.60
N ARG A 66 -10.02 4.07 -16.23
CA ARG A 66 -10.82 3.02 -15.59
C ARG A 66 -10.11 2.40 -14.39
N PHE A 67 -8.81 2.12 -14.52
CA PHE A 67 -8.00 1.60 -13.42
C PHE A 67 -7.94 2.60 -12.24
N LYS A 68 -7.67 3.88 -12.51
CA LYS A 68 -7.63 4.93 -11.46
C LYS A 68 -8.96 5.06 -10.74
N THR A 69 -10.08 5.08 -11.47
CA THR A 69 -11.42 5.12 -10.88
C THR A 69 -11.74 3.88 -10.05
N SER A 70 -11.41 2.69 -10.55
CA SER A 70 -11.65 1.42 -9.84
C SER A 70 -10.82 1.34 -8.55
N LEU A 71 -9.55 1.76 -8.63
CA LEU A 71 -8.68 1.85 -7.47
C LEU A 71 -9.23 2.81 -6.42
N ARG A 72 -9.65 4.02 -6.83
CA ARG A 72 -10.21 5.03 -5.94
C ARG A 72 -11.38 4.48 -5.13
N ARG A 73 -12.29 3.74 -5.78
CA ARG A 73 -13.39 3.06 -5.07
C ARG A 73 -12.87 1.96 -4.15
N ALA A 74 -11.95 1.12 -4.63
CA ALA A 74 -11.41 0.00 -3.87
C ALA A 74 -10.70 0.40 -2.58
N VAL A 75 -10.14 1.62 -2.52
CA VAL A 75 -9.45 2.14 -1.33
C VAL A 75 -10.30 3.11 -0.50
N GLY A 76 -11.61 3.20 -0.75
CA GLY A 76 -12.52 4.01 0.08
C GLY A 76 -12.52 5.51 -0.22
N ASN A 77 -12.07 5.93 -1.41
CA ASN A 77 -12.10 7.32 -1.88
C ASN A 77 -11.45 8.35 -0.92
N PRO A 78 -10.18 8.15 -0.48
CA PRO A 78 -9.53 9.04 0.46
C PRO A 78 -9.30 10.44 -0.15
N ALA A 79 -9.33 11.47 0.71
CA ALA A 79 -9.24 12.87 0.27
C ALA A 79 -7.91 13.20 -0.44
N ASP A 80 -6.82 12.57 -0.03
CA ASP A 80 -5.47 12.74 -0.58
C ASP A 80 -5.16 11.80 -1.76
N PHE A 81 -6.16 11.08 -2.28
CA PHE A 81 -5.94 10.07 -3.33
C PHE A 81 -5.17 10.63 -4.52
N ASP A 82 -5.53 11.82 -5.03
CA ASP A 82 -4.88 12.40 -6.19
C ASP A 82 -3.44 12.81 -5.91
N ASP A 83 -3.14 13.28 -4.69
CA ASP A 83 -1.78 13.64 -4.29
C ASP A 83 -0.90 12.41 -4.17
N ALA A 84 -1.37 11.36 -3.50
CA ALA A 84 -0.69 10.06 -3.42
C ALA A 84 -0.48 9.46 -4.83
N TRP A 85 -1.51 9.51 -5.68
CA TRP A 85 -1.43 9.03 -7.06
C TRP A 85 -0.35 9.79 -7.85
N ASN A 86 -0.39 11.12 -7.81
CA ASN A 86 0.54 12.00 -8.54
C ASN A 86 1.98 11.88 -8.00
N TYR A 87 2.14 11.72 -6.70
CA TYR A 87 3.43 11.42 -6.09
C TYR A 87 3.99 10.13 -6.67
N GLY A 88 3.18 9.06 -6.66
CA GLY A 88 3.50 7.79 -7.31
C GLY A 88 3.91 7.97 -8.77
N TRP A 89 3.04 8.59 -9.57
CA TRP A 89 3.28 8.85 -10.99
C TRP A 89 4.65 9.47 -11.26
N LYS A 90 5.00 10.56 -10.56
CA LYS A 90 6.28 11.26 -10.71
C LYS A 90 7.48 10.37 -10.38
N ARG A 91 7.34 9.45 -9.41
CA ARG A 91 8.41 8.55 -8.97
C ARG A 91 8.72 7.42 -9.96
N ALA A 92 7.96 7.28 -11.06
CA ALA A 92 8.32 6.35 -12.13
C ALA A 92 9.45 6.88 -13.04
N ALA A 93 9.69 8.19 -13.08
CA ALA A 93 10.65 8.80 -14.03
C ALA A 93 12.08 8.21 -13.96
N PRO A 94 12.69 7.98 -12.77
CA PRO A 94 14.02 7.36 -12.70
C PRO A 94 14.06 5.95 -13.28
N VAL A 95 12.99 5.16 -13.09
CA VAL A 95 12.88 3.80 -13.65
C VAL A 95 12.78 3.87 -15.17
N LEU A 96 11.98 4.80 -15.71
CA LEU A 96 11.86 4.99 -17.15
C LEU A 96 13.20 5.37 -17.80
N LEU A 97 13.97 6.24 -17.15
CA LEU A 97 15.33 6.58 -17.61
C LEU A 97 16.26 5.35 -17.64
N GLN A 98 16.16 4.47 -16.63
CA GLN A 98 16.91 3.20 -16.64
C GLN A 98 16.50 2.30 -17.82
N PHE A 99 15.20 2.22 -18.14
CA PHE A 99 14.72 1.49 -19.31
C PHE A 99 15.20 2.09 -20.63
N GLN A 100 15.26 3.41 -20.73
CA GLN A 100 15.80 4.09 -21.92
C GLN A 100 17.29 3.78 -22.10
N SER A 101 18.07 3.85 -21.03
CA SER A 101 19.49 3.48 -21.04
C SER A 101 19.69 2.02 -21.43
N LEU A 102 18.93 1.11 -20.81
CA LEU A 102 18.99 -0.32 -21.10
C LEU A 102 18.61 -0.64 -22.54
N ARG A 103 17.62 0.06 -23.11
CA ARG A 103 17.23 -0.12 -24.51
C ARG A 103 18.38 0.17 -25.47
N ALA A 104 19.24 1.14 -25.14
CA ALA A 104 20.37 1.52 -25.97
C ALA A 104 21.58 0.58 -25.78
N SER A 105 21.81 0.08 -24.55
CA SER A 105 22.97 -0.75 -24.23
C SER A 105 22.74 -2.25 -24.44
N ASP A 106 21.56 -2.76 -24.12
CA ASP A 106 21.17 -4.18 -24.24
C ASP A 106 19.68 -4.32 -24.64
N PRO A 107 19.39 -4.33 -25.95
CA PRO A 107 18.02 -4.45 -26.44
C PRO A 107 17.33 -5.77 -26.08
N GLN A 108 18.09 -6.85 -25.87
CA GLN A 108 17.53 -8.16 -25.55
C GLN A 108 17.06 -8.20 -24.09
N ASP A 109 17.90 -7.73 -23.15
CA ASP A 109 17.50 -7.61 -21.75
C ASP A 109 16.37 -6.61 -21.56
N TYR A 110 16.40 -5.48 -22.28
CA TYR A 110 15.29 -4.53 -22.32
C TYR A 110 13.96 -5.22 -22.67
N ALA A 111 13.92 -5.96 -23.79
CA ALA A 111 12.70 -6.65 -24.23
C ALA A 111 12.23 -7.72 -23.25
N LEU A 112 13.14 -8.42 -22.56
CA LEU A 112 12.79 -9.39 -21.53
C LEU A 112 12.18 -8.72 -20.29
N ARG A 113 12.78 -7.62 -19.82
CA ARG A 113 12.28 -6.89 -18.64
C ARG A 113 10.96 -6.21 -18.89
N VAL A 114 10.79 -5.56 -20.05
CA VAL A 114 9.51 -4.96 -20.45
C VAL A 114 8.41 -6.03 -20.46
N ARG A 115 8.65 -7.18 -21.12
CA ARG A 115 7.68 -8.29 -21.13
C ARG A 115 7.28 -8.74 -19.73
N ARG A 116 8.25 -8.90 -18.82
CA ARG A 116 7.98 -9.30 -17.43
C ARG A 116 7.14 -8.25 -16.70
N ILE A 117 7.53 -6.99 -16.73
CA ILE A 117 6.82 -5.89 -16.06
C ILE A 117 5.40 -5.77 -16.60
N CYS A 118 5.22 -5.76 -17.92
CA CYS A 118 3.90 -5.63 -18.54
C CYS A 118 2.99 -6.81 -18.23
N SER A 119 3.54 -8.02 -18.04
CA SER A 119 2.75 -9.15 -17.56
C SER A 119 2.26 -8.93 -16.13
N THR A 120 3.13 -8.43 -15.24
CA THR A 120 2.79 -8.16 -13.84
C THR A 120 1.76 -7.04 -13.73
N LEU A 121 2.00 -5.91 -14.40
CA LEU A 121 1.08 -4.76 -14.38
C LEU A 121 -0.32 -5.12 -14.88
N ARG A 122 -0.44 -5.94 -15.92
CA ARG A 122 -1.75 -6.43 -16.38
C ARG A 122 -2.46 -7.29 -15.33
N ARG A 123 -1.74 -8.16 -14.62
CA ARG A 123 -2.32 -8.96 -13.53
C ARG A 123 -2.77 -8.07 -12.37
N GLU A 124 -1.95 -7.11 -11.98
CA GLU A 124 -2.32 -6.16 -10.91
C GLU A 124 -3.54 -5.33 -11.28
N GLY A 125 -3.58 -4.79 -12.50
CA GLY A 125 -4.72 -4.03 -13.01
C GLY A 125 -6.02 -4.81 -12.94
N LYS A 126 -6.02 -6.05 -13.45
CA LYS A 126 -7.17 -6.95 -13.37
C LYS A 126 -7.64 -7.18 -11.93
N ARG A 127 -6.72 -7.45 -10.99
CA ARG A 127 -7.08 -7.66 -9.58
C ARG A 127 -7.74 -6.45 -8.94
N VAL A 128 -7.32 -5.23 -9.30
CA VAL A 128 -7.94 -4.01 -8.80
C VAL A 128 -9.35 -3.86 -9.37
N GLU A 129 -9.55 -4.13 -10.65
CA GLU A 129 -10.86 -4.06 -11.30
C GLU A 129 -11.83 -5.15 -10.81
N GLU A 130 -11.31 -6.35 -10.57
CA GLU A 130 -12.07 -7.52 -10.08
C GLU A 130 -12.34 -7.46 -8.57
N SER A 131 -11.79 -6.49 -7.84
CA SER A 131 -12.02 -6.36 -6.40
C SER A 131 -13.49 -6.04 -6.11
N PRO A 132 -14.15 -6.72 -5.16
CA PRO A 132 -15.53 -6.42 -4.77
C PRO A 132 -15.73 -4.95 -4.34
N ALA A 133 -14.71 -4.37 -3.69
CA ALA A 133 -14.71 -2.97 -3.29
C ALA A 133 -14.68 -2.00 -4.50
N ALA A 134 -14.12 -2.41 -5.64
CA ALA A 134 -14.12 -1.61 -6.86
C ALA A 134 -15.48 -1.66 -7.61
N GLN A 135 -16.29 -2.68 -7.35
CA GLN A 135 -17.57 -2.96 -8.03
C GLN A 135 -18.80 -2.48 -7.23
N ALA A 136 -18.64 -2.13 -5.95
CA ALA A 136 -19.71 -1.61 -5.13
C ALA A 136 -20.28 -0.30 -5.71
N PRO A 137 -21.62 -0.11 -5.70
CA PRO A 137 -22.23 1.16 -6.09
C PRO A 137 -21.76 2.28 -5.14
N PRO A 138 -21.67 3.54 -5.63
CA PRO A 138 -21.34 4.67 -4.78
C PRO A 138 -22.36 4.77 -3.63
N GLN A 139 -21.87 4.81 -2.39
CA GLN A 139 -22.65 5.09 -1.18
C GLN A 139 -22.90 6.59 -1.07
#